data_AF-A0A0N4YI59-F1
#
_entry.id   AF-A0A0N4YI59-F1
#
_cell.length_a   1.000
_cell.length_b   1.000
_cell.length_c   1.000
_cell.angle_alpha   90.00
_cell.angle_beta   90.00
_cell.angle_gamma   90.00
#
_symmetry.space_group_name_H-M   'P 1'
#
loop_
_entity.id
_entity.type
_entity.pdbx_description
1 polymer ?
#
loop_
_entity_poly.entity_id
_entity_poly.type
_entity_poly.pdbx_seq_one_letter_code
_entity_poly.pdbx_strand_id
1 'polypeptide(L)'
;MSGRGKGGKAKTGGKSKSRSSRAGLQFPVGRLHRMLRKGNYAGRIGGGAPVYLAAVLEYLAAEVLELAGNAARDNKKTRINPR
;
A
#
# COMPACT_ATOMS: atom_id res chain seq x y z
N MET A 1 39.91 -18.25 2.40
CA MET A 1 39.10 -17.01 2.25
C MET A 1 37.65 -17.38 1.95
N SER A 2 36.78 -17.43 2.97
CA SER A 2 35.35 -17.72 2.76
C SER A 2 34.60 -16.43 2.41
N GLY A 3 34.51 -16.13 1.11
CA GLY A 3 33.68 -15.04 0.60
C GLY A 3 32.19 -15.36 0.80
N ARG A 4 31.61 -14.91 1.91
CA ARG A 4 30.17 -14.95 2.12
C ARG A 4 29.51 -13.91 1.21
N GLY A 5 29.17 -14.33 0.00
CA GLY A 5 28.45 -13.50 -0.97
C GLY A 5 27.16 -12.92 -0.39
N LYS A 6 26.89 -11.64 -0.70
CA LYS A 6 25.71 -10.89 -0.28
C LYS A 6 24.43 -11.70 -0.50
N GLY A 7 23.82 -12.16 0.60
CA GLY A 7 22.36 -12.31 0.73
C GLY A 7 21.64 -13.30 -0.19
N GLY A 8 22.32 -14.19 -0.89
CA GLY A 8 21.70 -15.25 -1.69
C GLY A 8 21.25 -16.45 -0.84
N LYS A 9 20.50 -16.24 0.24
CA LYS A 9 19.82 -17.37 0.90
C LYS A 9 18.52 -17.62 0.13
N ALA A 10 18.51 -18.68 -0.68
CA ALA A 10 17.28 -19.32 -1.11
C ALA A 10 16.43 -19.53 0.15
N LYS A 11 15.36 -18.75 0.32
CA LYS A 11 14.53 -18.80 1.52
C LYS A 11 13.71 -20.08 1.44
N THR A 12 14.25 -21.12 2.05
CA THR A 12 13.52 -22.29 2.52
C THR A 12 12.28 -21.83 3.30
N GLY A 13 11.09 -22.05 2.72
CA GLY A 13 9.82 -22.27 3.42
C GLY A 13 9.15 -21.14 4.22
N GLY A 14 9.78 -19.98 4.44
CA GLY A 14 9.17 -18.88 5.22
C GLY A 14 8.31 -17.93 4.37
N LYS A 15 7.03 -17.73 4.70
CA LYS A 15 6.17 -16.72 4.03
C LYS A 15 6.86 -15.35 4.05
N SER A 16 7.21 -14.84 2.87
CA SER A 16 7.84 -13.52 2.77
C SER A 16 6.84 -12.44 3.20
N LYS A 17 7.21 -11.57 4.15
CA LYS A 17 6.38 -10.40 4.52
C LYS A 17 6.17 -9.50 3.30
N SER A 18 4.92 -9.09 3.06
CA SER A 18 4.58 -8.19 1.95
C SER A 18 5.18 -6.81 2.17
N ARG A 19 5.35 -6.02 1.09
CA ARG A 19 5.80 -4.62 1.21
C ARG A 19 4.83 -3.76 2.03
N SER A 20 3.52 -4.00 1.88
CA SER A 20 2.48 -3.35 2.70
C SER A 20 2.65 -3.67 4.19
N SER A 21 2.82 -4.96 4.55
CA SER A 21 2.98 -5.35 5.95
C SER A 21 4.29 -4.82 6.57
N ARG A 22 5.35 -4.62 5.78
CA ARG A 22 6.59 -3.99 6.26
C ARG A 22 6.45 -2.48 6.45
N ALA A 23 5.58 -1.85 5.67
CA ALA A 23 5.31 -0.42 5.73
C ALA A 23 4.19 -0.05 6.72
N GLY A 24 3.48 -1.04 7.29
CA GLY A 24 2.35 -0.79 8.19
C GLY A 24 1.10 -0.27 7.48
N LEU A 25 0.97 -0.53 6.17
CA LEU A 25 -0.12 -0.02 5.34
C LEU A 25 -1.13 -1.12 5.01
N GLN A 26 -2.42 -0.80 5.03
CA GLN A 26 -3.49 -1.65 4.49
C GLN A 26 -3.50 -1.63 2.96
N PHE A 27 -3.15 -0.50 2.34
CA PHE A 27 -3.14 -0.34 0.89
C PHE A 27 -2.04 -1.17 0.22
N PRO A 28 -2.27 -1.68 -1.01
CA PRO A 28 -1.39 -2.63 -1.66
C PRO A 28 -0.19 -1.95 -2.35
N VAL A 29 0.89 -1.68 -1.61
CA VAL A 29 2.18 -1.14 -2.11
C VAL A 29 2.70 -1.92 -3.32
N GLY A 30 2.52 -3.25 -3.31
CA GLY A 30 2.93 -4.12 -4.40
C GLY A 30 2.24 -3.80 -5.73
N ARG A 31 0.92 -3.60 -5.66
CA ARG A 31 0.05 -3.30 -6.79
C ARG A 31 0.32 -1.90 -7.33
N LEU A 32 0.45 -0.91 -6.44
CA LEU A 32 0.75 0.47 -6.83
C LEU A 32 2.09 0.59 -7.55
N HIS A 33 3.12 -0.12 -7.09
CA HIS A 33 4.41 -0.15 -7.82
C HIS A 33 4.25 -0.70 -9.24
N ARG A 34 3.45 -1.75 -9.43
CA ARG A 34 3.18 -2.30 -10.76
C ARG A 34 2.41 -1.30 -11.63
N MET A 35 1.42 -0.62 -11.07
CA MET A 35 0.64 0.41 -11.79
C MET A 35 1.50 1.60 -12.20
N LEU A 36 2.36 2.10 -11.30
CA LEU A 36 3.31 3.18 -11.61
C LEU A 36 4.26 2.81 -12.75
N ARG A 37 4.74 1.56 -12.81
CA ARG A 37 5.55 1.09 -13.95
C ARG A 37 4.74 0.99 -15.24
N LYS A 38 3.51 0.49 -15.17
CA LYS A 38 2.64 0.33 -16.36
C LYS A 38 2.14 1.66 -16.91
N GLY A 39 2.05 2.69 -16.08
CA GLY A 39 1.57 4.02 -16.45
C GLY A 39 2.60 4.91 -17.15
N ASN A 40 3.83 4.43 -17.37
CA ASN A 40 4.89 5.15 -18.09
C ASN A 40 5.20 6.56 -17.54
N TYR A 41 4.99 6.81 -16.25
CA TYR A 41 5.22 8.12 -15.63
C TYR A 41 6.70 8.55 -15.59
N ALA A 42 7.62 7.57 -15.60
CA ALA A 42 9.06 7.80 -15.65
C ALA A 42 9.78 6.53 -16.13
N GLY A 43 11.00 6.69 -16.67
CA GLY A 43 11.82 5.56 -17.10
C GLY A 43 12.22 4.59 -15.97
N ARG A 44 12.23 5.06 -14.71
CA ARG A 44 12.46 4.23 -13.51
C ARG A 44 11.56 4.71 -12.38
N ILE A 45 11.08 3.75 -11.58
CA ILE A 45 10.30 4.02 -10.35
C ILE A 45 11.13 3.63 -9.14
N GLY A 46 11.40 4.59 -8.25
CA GLY A 46 12.13 4.37 -7.00
C GLY A 46 11.39 3.44 -6.03
N GLY A 47 12.11 2.69 -5.20
CA GLY A 47 11.52 1.71 -4.29
C GLY A 47 10.58 2.29 -3.24
N GLY A 48 10.83 3.54 -2.80
CA GLY A 48 10.00 4.26 -1.81
C GLY A 48 8.77 4.94 -2.40
N ALA A 49 8.77 5.29 -3.69
CA ALA A 49 7.64 5.95 -4.35
C ALA A 49 6.29 5.23 -4.16
N PRO A 50 6.17 3.90 -4.39
CA PRO A 50 4.90 3.21 -4.16
C PRO A 50 4.52 3.07 -2.68
N VAL A 51 5.46 3.23 -1.75
CA VAL A 51 5.16 3.21 -0.30
C VAL A 51 4.52 4.54 0.09
N TYR A 52 5.15 5.65 -0.32
CA TYR A 52 4.64 6.99 -0.04
C TYR A 52 3.25 7.20 -0.66
N LEU A 53 3.09 6.85 -1.94
CA LEU A 53 1.79 6.95 -2.60
C LEU A 53 0.72 6.06 -1.95
N ALA A 54 1.07 4.85 -1.50
CA ALA A 54 0.15 3.98 -0.78
C ALA A 54 -0.35 4.65 0.51
N ALA A 55 0.56 5.23 1.29
CA ALA A 55 0.24 5.90 2.55
C ALA A 55 -0.70 7.11 2.33
N VAL A 56 -0.41 7.93 1.32
CA VAL A 56 -1.25 9.10 0.99
C VAL A 56 -2.65 8.66 0.56
N LEU A 57 -2.76 7.66 -0.31
CA LEU A 57 -4.05 7.15 -0.76
C LEU A 57 -4.86 6.51 0.38
N GLU A 58 -4.19 5.79 1.29
CA GLU A 58 -4.81 5.20 2.47
C GLU A 58 -5.31 6.26 3.44
N TYR A 59 -4.52 7.30 3.69
CA TYR A 59 -4.91 8.45 4.51
C TYR A 59 -6.14 9.16 3.94
N LEU A 60 -6.11 9.51 2.65
CA LEU A 60 -7.25 10.20 2.02
C LEU A 60 -8.52 9.34 2.02
N ALA A 61 -8.39 8.03 1.79
CA ALA A 61 -9.52 7.11 1.87
C ALA A 61 -10.10 7.04 3.29
N ALA A 62 -9.24 6.97 4.31
CA ALA A 62 -9.66 6.99 5.71
C ALA A 62 -10.39 8.28 6.07
N GLU A 63 -9.85 9.44 5.68
CA GLU A 63 -10.44 10.75 5.94
C GLU A 63 -11.85 10.87 5.34
N VAL A 64 -11.99 10.51 4.06
CA VAL A 64 -13.29 10.57 3.37
C VAL A 64 -14.28 9.58 3.98
N LEU A 65 -13.85 8.36 4.32
CA LEU A 65 -14.72 7.35 4.91
C LEU A 65 -15.16 7.70 6.33
N GLU A 66 -14.30 8.34 7.12
CA GLU A 66 -14.63 8.83 8.47
C GLU A 66 -15.75 9.87 8.40
N LEU A 67 -15.57 10.91 7.56
CA LEU A 67 -16.57 11.95 7.38
C LEU A 67 -17.89 11.40 6.78
N ALA A 68 -17.80 10.49 5.79
CA ALA A 68 -18.97 9.85 5.21
C ALA A 68 -19.69 8.93 6.19
N GLY A 69 -18.95 8.25 7.08
CA GLY A 69 -19.49 7.45 8.17
C GLY A 69 -20.26 8.29 9.19
N ASN A 70 -19.68 9.43 9.59
CA ASN A 70 -20.34 10.41 10.45
C ASN A 70 -21.63 10.93 9.80
N ALA A 71 -21.57 11.32 8.52
CA ALA A 71 -22.76 11.76 7.79
C ALA A 71 -23.84 10.66 7.68
N ALA A 72 -23.47 9.40 7.46
CA ALA A 72 -24.43 8.30 7.45
C ALA A 72 -25.11 8.12 8.82
N ARG A 73 -24.31 8.19 9.91
CA ARG A 73 -24.79 8.09 11.29
C ARG A 73 -25.76 9.21 11.65
N ASP A 74 -25.45 10.45 11.29
CA ASP A 74 -26.32 11.62 11.50
C ASP A 74 -27.66 11.47 10.78
N ASN A 75 -27.66 10.75 9.66
CA ASN A 75 -28.86 10.43 8.89
C ASN A 75 -29.54 9.13 9.33
N LYS A 76 -29.16 8.60 10.49
CA LYS A 76 -29.70 7.35 11.07
C LYS A 76 -29.56 6.15 10.12
N LYS A 77 -28.52 6.14 9.29
CA LYS A 77 -28.17 5.03 8.38
C LYS A 77 -26.92 4.32 8.90
N THR A 78 -26.88 3.00 8.77
CA THR A 78 -25.71 2.17 9.14
C THR A 78 -24.78 1.90 7.95
N ARG A 79 -25.18 2.26 6.73
CA ARG A 79 -24.41 2.08 5.50
C ARG A 79 -24.17 3.43 4.82
N ILE A 80 -22.91 3.68 4.47
CA ILE A 80 -22.51 4.82 3.62
C ILE A 80 -23.01 4.56 2.20
N ASN A 81 -23.73 5.54 1.63
CA ASN A 81 -24.18 5.54 0.24
C ASN A 81 -23.85 6.90 -0.40
N PRO A 82 -23.72 6.99 -1.74
CA PRO A 82 -23.90 8.26 -2.44
C PRO A 82 -25.25 8.88 -2.04
N ARG A 83 -25.29 10.21 -1.92
CA ARG A 83 -26.49 10.92 -1.50
C ARG A 83 -27.59 10.90 -2.54
#